data_AF-J3ILG2-F1
#
_entry.id   AF-J3ILG2-F1
#
_cell.length_a   1.000
_cell.length_b   1.000
_cell.length_c   1.000
_cell.angle_alpha   90.00
_cell.angle_beta   90.00
_cell.angle_gamma   90.00
#
_symmetry.space_group_name_H-M   'P 1'
#
loop_
_entity.id
_entity.type
_entity.pdbx_description
1 polymer ?
#
loop_
_entity_poly.entity_id
_entity_poly.type
_entity_poly.pdbx_seq_one_letter_code
_entity_poly.pdbx_strand_id
1 'polypeptide(L)' 'MNDNTDYSRPRREPFPTTLATMIARKASIMAEHLEQQAIRSMVRDAQRALDRGIDVDQIAREMELR' A
#
# COMPACT_ATOMS: atom_id res chain seq x y z
N MET A 1 -49.95 17.03 -5.21
CA MET A 1 -50.05 15.59 -4.97
C MET A 1 -48.89 14.93 -5.72
N ASN A 2 -47.83 14.69 -4.96
CA ASN A 2 -46.71 13.76 -5.13
C ASN A 2 -46.23 13.44 -6.55
N ASP A 3 -45.29 14.28 -7.03
CA ASP A 3 -44.28 13.86 -8.00
C ASP A 3 -43.39 12.81 -7.32
N ASN A 4 -43.75 11.54 -7.49
CA ASN A 4 -42.93 10.41 -7.05
C ASN A 4 -41.76 10.28 -8.03
N THR A 5 -40.72 11.10 -7.85
CA THR A 5 -39.45 10.98 -8.54
C THR A 5 -38.84 9.63 -8.19
N ASP A 6 -39.07 8.65 -9.07
CA ASP A 6 -38.51 7.32 -8.97
C ASP A 6 -36.99 7.39 -9.10
N TYR A 7 -36.31 7.47 -7.95
CA TYR A 7 -34.86 7.28 -7.82
C TYR A 7 -34.49 5.80 -7.98
N SER A 8 -35.00 5.14 -9.01
CA SER A 8 -34.51 3.83 -9.42
C SER A 8 -33.06 3.98 -9.88
N ARG A 9 -32.12 3.78 -8.94
CA ARG A 9 -30.69 3.72 -9.23
C ARG A 9 -30.51 2.79 -10.44
N PRO A 10 -29.85 3.25 -11.53
CA PRO A 10 -29.66 2.40 -12.68
C PRO A 10 -29.00 1.10 -12.23
N ARG A 11 -29.62 -0.04 -12.58
CA ARG A 11 -29.05 -1.37 -12.33
C ARG A 11 -27.69 -1.40 -13.01
N ARG A 12 -26.63 -1.27 -12.21
CA ARG A 12 -25.26 -1.45 -12.68
C ARG A 12 -25.04 -2.94 -12.83
N GLU A 13 -24.47 -3.34 -13.96
CA GLU A 13 -23.98 -4.70 -14.11
C GLU A 13 -22.95 -4.99 -13.02
N PRO A 14 -22.91 -6.23 -12.48
CA PRO A 14 -21.87 -6.63 -11.54
C PRO A 14 -20.48 -6.39 -12.13
N PHE A 15 -19.53 -6.03 -11.29
CA PHE A 15 -18.15 -5.86 -11.74
C PHE A 15 -17.60 -7.20 -12.27
N PRO A 16 -16.98 -7.26 -13.46
CA PRO A 16 -16.52 -8.51 -14.02
C PRO A 16 -15.49 -9.21 -13.12
N THR A 17 -15.79 -10.44 -12.69
CA THR A 17 -14.93 -11.22 -11.79
C THR A 17 -13.52 -11.39 -12.33
N THR A 18 -13.38 -11.68 -13.64
CA THR A 18 -12.07 -11.82 -14.28
C THR A 18 -11.23 -10.55 -14.17
N LEU A 19 -11.85 -9.38 -14.37
CA LEU A 19 -11.16 -8.10 -14.23
C LEU A 19 -10.74 -7.86 -12.77
N ALA A 20 -11.59 -8.22 -11.80
CA ALA A 20 -11.28 -8.10 -10.37
C ALA A 20 -10.06 -8.96 -10.00
N THR A 21 -10.03 -10.20 -10.49
CA THR A 21 -8.89 -11.10 -10.28
C THR A 21 -7.60 -10.56 -10.88
N MET A 22 -7.65 -9.97 -12.09
CA MET A 22 -6.48 -9.34 -12.71
C MET A 22 -5.97 -8.15 -11.90
N ILE A 23 -6.86 -7.29 -11.43
CA ILE A 23 -6.52 -6.13 -10.59
C ILE A 23 -5.89 -6.60 -9.28
N ALA A 24 -6.52 -7.57 -8.60
CA ALA A 24 -6.00 -8.12 -7.35
C ALA A 24 -4.59 -8.68 -7.53
N ARG A 25 -4.37 -9.49 -8.58
CA ARG A 25 -3.04 -10.02 -8.89
C ARG A 25 -2.01 -8.93 -9.14
N LYS A 26 -2.36 -7.90 -9.92
CA LYS A 26 -1.47 -6.76 -10.18
C LYS A 26 -1.12 -6.00 -8.90
N ALA A 27 -2.13 -5.75 -8.06
CA ALA A 27 -1.95 -5.06 -6.78
C ALA A 27 -1.01 -5.85 -5.85
N SER A 28 -1.16 -7.17 -5.76
CA SER A 28 -0.26 -8.02 -4.97
C SER A 28 1.20 -7.93 -5.45
N ILE A 29 1.43 -8.01 -6.77
CA ILE A 29 2.78 -7.88 -7.35
C ILE A 29 3.37 -6.48 -7.06
N MET A 30 2.54 -5.44 -7.16
CA MET A 30 2.97 -4.07 -6.88
C MET A 30 3.31 -3.88 -5.39
N ALA A 31 2.50 -4.44 -4.49
CA ALA A 31 2.74 -4.39 -3.05
C ALA A 31 4.06 -5.07 -2.71
N GLU A 32 4.29 -6.29 -3.21
CA GLU A 32 5.55 -7.01 -3.00
C GLU A 32 6.75 -6.20 -3.49
N HIS A 33 6.66 -5.60 -4.69
CA HIS A 33 7.76 -4.79 -5.21
C HIS A 33 8.04 -3.55 -4.34
N LEU A 34 6.97 -2.86 -3.91
CA LEU A 34 7.06 -1.67 -3.07
C LEU A 34 7.68 -2.01 -1.70
N GLU A 35 7.23 -3.09 -1.06
CA GLU A 35 7.77 -3.59 0.21
C GLU A 35 9.26 -3.89 0.07
N GLN A 36 9.65 -4.63 -0.96
CA GLN A 36 11.05 -4.97 -1.23
C GLN A 36 11.92 -3.73 -1.47
N GLN A 37 11.39 -2.72 -2.16
CA GLN A 37 12.09 -1.46 -2.36
C GLN A 37 12.24 -0.66 -1.05
N ALA A 38 11.18 -0.60 -0.24
CA ALA A 38 11.18 0.08 1.05
C ALA A 38 12.20 -0.55 1.99
N ILE A 39 12.19 -1.88 2.15
CA ILE A 39 13.15 -2.63 2.97
C ILE A 39 14.59 -2.33 2.53
N ARG A 40 14.88 -2.43 1.22
CA ARG A 40 16.22 -2.12 0.70
C ARG A 40 16.65 -0.68 0.99
N SER A 41 15.73 0.29 0.94
CA SER A 41 16.05 1.68 1.27
C SER A 41 16.35 1.83 2.76
N MET A 42 15.46 1.31 3.61
CA MET A 42 15.60 1.34 5.07
C MET A 42 16.93 0.74 5.53
N VAL A 43 17.31 -0.43 5.00
CA VAL A 43 18.59 -1.08 5.32
C VAL A 43 19.78 -0.21 4.89
N ARG A 44 19.76 0.38 3.69
CA ARG A 44 20.86 1.25 3.24
C ARG A 44 20.97 2.50 4.10
N ASP A 45 19.85 3.08 4.51
CA ASP A 45 19.84 4.30 5.31
C ASP A 45 20.30 4.02 6.75
N ALA A 46 19.90 2.88 7.33
CA ALA A 46 20.43 2.39 8.59
C ALA A 46 21.94 2.14 8.52
N GLN A 47 22.43 1.47 7.47
CA GLN A 47 23.87 1.23 7.29
C GLN A 47 24.65 2.55 7.21
N ARG A 48 24.15 3.54 6.45
CA ARG A 48 24.77 4.87 6.39
C ARG A 48 24.79 5.58 7.74
N ALA A 49 23.79 5.36 8.59
CA ALA A 49 23.78 5.93 9.93
C ALA A 49 24.81 5.25 10.84
N LEU A 50 24.94 3.93 10.76
CA LEU A 50 26.00 3.18 11.44
C LEU A 50 27.39 3.63 11.01
N ASP A 51 27.61 3.84 9.71
CA ASP A 51 28.89 4.31 9.17
C ASP A 51 29.25 5.73 9.67
N ARG A 52 28.25 6.52 10.09
CA ARG A 52 28.42 7.83 10.75
C ARG A 52 28.58 7.75 12.27
N GLY A 53 28.57 6.55 12.84
CA GLY A 53 28.70 6.31 14.28
C GLY A 53 27.41 6.53 15.08
N ILE A 54 26.24 6.54 14.43
CA ILE A 54 24.96 6.59 15.14
C ILE A 54 24.68 5.22 15.76
N ASP A 55 24.24 5.22 17.02
CA ASP A 55 23.95 4.02 17.78
C ASP A 55 22.69 3.27 17.26
N VAL A 56 22.68 1.95 17.40
CA VAL A 56 21.59 1.07 16.93
C VAL A 56 20.26 1.41 17.58
N ASP A 57 20.22 1.68 18.89
CA ASP A 57 18.98 1.99 19.60
C ASP A 57 18.43 3.35 19.17
N GLN A 58 19.31 4.28 18.81
CA GLN A 58 18.92 5.54 18.20
C GLN A 58 18.34 5.35 16.80
N ILE A 59 18.98 4.56 15.94
CA ILE A 59 18.48 4.25 14.60
C ILE A 59 17.10 3.57 14.68
N ALA A 60 16.95 2.55 15.55
CA ALA A 60 15.68 1.85 15.72
C ALA A 60 14.55 2.79 16.15
N ARG A 61 14.83 3.69 17.12
CA ARG A 61 13.88 4.72 17.57
C ARG A 61 13.52 5.71 16.47
N GLU A 62 14.50 6.22 15.72
CA GLU A 62 14.26 7.17 14.62
C GLU A 62 13.49 6.53 13.46
N MET A 63 13.68 5.23 13.22
CA MET A 63 12.99 4.45 12.20
C MET A 63 11.65 3.86 12.68
N GLU A 64 11.25 4.16 13.92
CA GLU A 64 10.06 3.61 14.59
C GLU A 64 9.99 2.07 14.58
N LEU A 65 11.15 1.41 14.65
CA LEU A 65 11.26 -0.03 14.83
C LEU A 65 11.04 -0.32 16.33
N ARG A 66 9.85 -0.81 16.67
CA ARG A 66 9.42 -1.09 18.04
C ARG A 66 9.49 -2.58 18.33
#